data_AF-A0A7L6AWS3-F1
#
_entry.id   AF-A0A7L6AWS3-F1
#
_cell.length_a   1.000
_cell.length_b   1.000
_cell.length_c   1.000
_cell.angle_alpha   90.00
_cell.angle_beta   90.00
_cell.angle_gamma   90.00
#
_symmetry.space_group_name_H-M   'P 1'
#
loop_
_entity.id
_entity.type
_entity.pdbx_description
1 polymer ?
#
loop_
_entity_poly.entity_id
_entity_poly.type
_entity_poly.pdbx_seq_one_letter_code
_entity_poly.pdbx_strand_id
1 'polypeptide(L)' 'MIFAGEEFGCGSSRETAPMALALAGAKVVIARSFARIFFRNCVNLGVILPIIYDHPYDEGIVGRK' A
#
# COMPACT_ATOMS: atom_id res chain seq x y z
N MET A 1 -9.66 -3.24 3.07
CA MET A 1 -8.24 -3.66 3.13
C MET A 1 -7.76 -3.76 1.69
N ILE A 2 -6.55 -3.29 1.40
CA ILE A 2 -5.99 -3.28 0.03
C ILE A 2 -4.72 -4.10 0.01
N PHE A 3 -4.56 -4.95 -1.00
CA PHE A 3 -3.31 -5.66 -1.29
C PHE A 3 -2.71 -5.09 -2.58
N ALA A 4 -1.40 -4.84 -2.57
CA ALA A 4 -0.67 -4.28 -3.69
C ALA A 4 0.70 -4.92 -3.86
N GLY A 5 1.31 -4.69 -5.03
CA GLY A 5 2.66 -5.13 -5.36
C GLY A 5 3.71 -4.11 -4.92
N GLU A 6 4.64 -3.83 -5.82
CA GLU A 6 5.73 -2.88 -5.63
C GLU A 6 5.30 -1.45 -5.99
N GLU A 7 5.96 -0.47 -5.39
CA GLU A 7 5.82 0.98 -5.61
C GLU A 7 4.38 1.50 -5.51
N PHE A 8 3.59 0.95 -4.57
CA PHE A 8 2.22 1.41 -4.38
C PHE A 8 2.16 2.89 -3.97
N GLY A 9 1.25 3.64 -4.59
CA GLY A 9 1.11 5.08 -4.37
C GLY A 9 2.13 5.92 -5.15
N CYS A 10 2.78 5.35 -6.17
CA CYS A 10 3.62 6.07 -7.12
C CYS A 10 2.90 7.29 -7.75
N GLY A 11 3.65 8.38 -7.94
CA GLY A 11 3.24 9.56 -8.69
C GLY A 11 2.65 10.70 -7.86
N SER A 12 1.61 10.44 -7.07
CA SER A 12 0.90 11.53 -6.36
C SER A 12 1.63 11.98 -5.09
N SER A 13 2.14 13.22 -5.09
CA SER A 13 2.70 13.85 -3.89
C SER A 13 1.64 14.38 -2.92
N ARG A 14 0.34 14.25 -3.24
CA ARG A 14 -0.75 14.87 -2.47
C ARG A 14 -1.24 13.95 -1.36
N GLU A 15 -1.50 14.54 -0.20
CA GLU A 15 -2.15 13.91 0.97
C GLU A 15 -3.56 13.38 0.65
N THR A 16 -4.16 13.85 -0.46
CA THR A 16 -5.44 13.38 -0.96
C THR A 16 -5.46 11.89 -1.29
N ALA A 17 -4.32 11.29 -1.67
CA ALA A 17 -4.27 9.87 -2.05
C ALA A 17 -4.68 8.93 -0.89
N PRO A 18 -4.00 8.93 0.27
CA PRO A 18 -4.43 8.10 1.40
C PRO A 18 -5.80 8.51 1.97
N MET A 19 -6.19 9.79 1.91
CA MET A 19 -7.54 10.23 2.31
C MET A 19 -8.63 9.63 1.42
N ALA A 20 -8.44 9.60 0.11
CA ALA A 20 -9.39 9.01 -0.82
C ALA A 20 -9.58 7.51 -0.55
N LEU A 21 -8.50 6.79 -0.23
CA LEU A 21 -8.57 5.39 0.16
C LEU A 21 -9.34 5.22 1.48
N ALA A 22 -9.10 6.09 2.46
CA ALA A 22 -9.81 6.06 3.73
C ALA A 22 -11.31 6.34 3.57
N LEU A 23 -11.67 7.33 2.74
CA LEU A 23 -13.06 7.65 2.40
C LEU A 23 -13.75 6.52 1.63
N ALA A 24 -13.00 5.77 0.83
CA ALA A 24 -13.48 4.54 0.19
C ALA A 24 -13.62 3.35 1.18
N GLY A 25 -13.34 3.56 2.48
CA GLY A 25 -13.50 2.56 3.54
C GLY A 25 -12.27 1.67 3.76
N ALA A 26 -11.14 1.94 3.09
CA ALA A 26 -9.89 1.24 3.40
C ALA A 26 -9.33 1.74 4.74
N LYS A 27 -8.85 0.80 5.57
CA LYS A 27 -8.16 1.12 6.83
C LYS A 27 -6.67 0.76 6.79
N VAL A 28 -6.31 -0.16 5.91
CA VAL A 28 -4.96 -0.72 5.80
C VAL A 28 -4.64 -1.00 4.34
N VAL A 29 -3.39 -0.74 3.96
CA VAL A 29 -2.81 -1.13 2.68
C VAL A 29 -1.60 -2.02 2.98
N ILE A 30 -1.56 -3.19 2.35
CA ILE A 30 -0.48 -4.17 2.46
C ILE A 30 0.20 -4.26 1.10
N ALA A 31 1.49 -3.92 1.02
CA ALA A 31 2.24 -3.85 -0.24
C ALA A 31 3.67 -4.40 -0.09
N ARG A 32 4.33 -4.75 -1.20
CA ARG A 32 5.77 -5.12 -1.20
C ARG A 32 6.64 -3.91 -0.99
N SER A 33 6.30 -2.79 -1.62
CA SER A 33 6.92 -1.49 -1.37
C SER A 33 5.92 -0.37 -1.63
N PHE A 34 6.23 0.80 -1.07
CA PHE A 34 5.44 2.01 -1.22
C PHE A 34 6.31 3.12 -1.79
N ALA A 35 5.71 3.97 -2.63
CA ALA A 35 6.34 5.21 -2.99
C ALA A 35 6.57 6.07 -1.73
N ARG A 36 7.78 6.63 -1.59
CA ARG A 36 8.24 7.33 -0.39
C ARG A 36 7.26 8.38 0.12
N ILE A 37 6.69 9.19 -0.77
CA ILE A 37 5.77 10.28 -0.39
C ILE A 37 4.44 9.72 0.09
N PHE A 38 3.88 8.72 -0.60
CA PHE A 38 2.64 8.08 -0.19
C PHE A 38 2.75 7.46 1.21
N PHE A 39 3.85 6.72 1.47
CA PHE A 39 4.09 6.14 2.78
C PHE A 39 4.12 7.20 3.89
N ARG A 40 4.86 8.29 3.67
CA ARG A 40 4.94 9.41 4.62
C ARG A 40 3.58 10.06 4.85
N ASN A 41 2.77 10.25 3.82
CA ASN A 41 1.44 10.83 3.95
C ASN A 41 0.50 9.91 4.77
N CYS A 42 0.61 8.59 4.62
CA CYS A 42 -0.15 7.66 5.46
C CYS A 42 0.21 7.80 6.93
N VAL A 43 1.52 7.87 7.24
CA VAL A 43 2.02 8.02 8.62
C VAL A 43 1.62 9.37 9.22
N ASN A 44 1.77 10.47 8.48
CA ASN A 44 1.49 11.82 8.97
C ASN A 44 0.00 12.04 9.24
N LEU A 45 -0.88 11.52 8.38
CA LEU A 45 -2.31 11.73 8.49
C LEU A 45 -2.99 10.70 9.42
N GLY A 46 -2.39 9.52 9.60
CA GLY A 46 -2.97 8.44 10.40
C GLY A 46 -4.27 7.84 9.84
N VAL A 47 -4.63 8.15 8.59
CA VAL A 47 -5.90 7.70 7.96
C VAL A 47 -5.83 6.30 7.35
N ILE A 48 -4.62 5.84 7.01
CA ILE A 48 -4.35 4.53 6.45
C ILE A 48 -3.14 3.96 7.16
N LEU A 49 -3.21 2.69 7.57
CA LEU A 49 -2.06 1.93 8.05
C LEU A 49 -1.32 1.29 6.86
N PRO A 50 -0.09 1.73 6.51
CA PRO A 50 0.72 1.07 5.50
C PRO A 50 1.50 -0.09 6.14
N ILE A 51 1.41 -1.28 5.55
CA ILE A 51 2.14 -2.47 5.99
C ILE A 51 2.98 -2.97 4.81
N ILE A 52 4.29 -3.09 5.05
CA ILE A 52 5.20 -3.76 4.13
C ILE A 52 5.19 -5.24 4.49
N TYR A 53 4.95 -6.10 3.50
CA TYR A 53 5.09 -7.55 3.68
C TYR A 53 6.31 -8.05 2.92
N ASP A 54 7.14 -8.81 3.62
CA ASP A 54 8.27 -9.52 3.05
C ASP A 54 7.94 -11.02 3.03
N HIS A 55 7.03 -11.39 2.15
CA HIS A 55 6.76 -12.80 1.87
C HIS A 55 7.47 -13.16 0.55
N PRO A 56 8.42 -14.11 0.55
CA PRO A 56 8.99 -14.61 -0.70
C PRO A 56 7.83 -15.08 -1.59
N TYR A 57 7.70 -14.52 -2.80
CA TYR A 57 6.70 -15.00 -3.74
C TYR A 57 7.12 -16.40 -4.16
N ASP A 58 6.56 -17.43 -3.54
CA ASP A 58 6.78 -18.79 -3.99
C ASP A 58 5.81 -19.07 -5.14
N GLU A 59 6.32 -18.99 -6.37
CA GLU A 59 5.56 -19.31 -7.58
C GLU A 59 4.97 -20.73 -7.53
N GLY A 60 5.60 -21.63 -6.75
CA GLY A 60 5.12 -22.99 -6.50
C GLY A 60 3.83 -23.05 -5.67
N ILE A 61 3.55 -22.05 -4.83
CA ILE A 61 2.32 -22.00 -4.00
C ILE A 61 1.10 -21.53 -4.82
N VAL A 62 1.32 -20.72 -5.85
CA VAL A 62 0.22 -20.13 -6.67
C VAL A 62 -0.16 -21.05 -7.85
N GLY A 63 0.54 -22.18 -8.04
CA GLY A 63 0.19 -23.18 -9.04
C GLY A 63 0.40 -22.72 -10.49
N ARG A 64 1.20 -21.66 -10.72
CA ARG A 64 1.63 -21.28 -12.07
C ARG A 64 2.88 -22.09 -12.43
N LYS A 65 2.65 -23.23 -13.09
CA LYS A 65 3.61 -23.85 -14.01
C LYS A 65 3.09 -23.68 -15.43
#